data_AF-A0A395IWS3-F1
#
_entry.id   AF-A0A395IWS3-F1
#
_cell.length_a   1.000
_cell.length_b   1.000
_cell.length_c   1.000
_cell.angle_alpha   90.00
_cell.angle_beta   90.00
_cell.angle_gamma   90.00
#
_symmetry.space_group_name_H-M   'P 1'
#
loop_
_entity.id
_entity.type
_entity.pdbx_description
1 polymer ?
#
loop_
_entity_poly.entity_id
_entity_poly.type
_entity_poly.pdbx_seq_one_letter_code
_entity_poly.pdbx_strand_id
1 'polypeptide(L)'
;MSASLAPECNEVKERYDSCFLKWYSEKYLRGKGTTDECESLFKDYRKCLTGALKERGIDKMLEDAREDHRENDAVNLRRPYYNYQPQHPSQLSFIEVTSPTSPWIPRKRFMHPFSILTLAIFVAGYITARWDLVTRLYELAIFAWDHGVVARTLKGFAILSSSSFYS
;
A
#
# COMPACT_ATOMS: atom_id res chain seq x y z
N MET A 1 6.08 5.86 -26.66
CA MET A 1 6.51 4.56 -26.07
C MET A 1 7.36 4.87 -24.85
N SER A 2 7.22 4.07 -23.80
CA SER A 2 7.97 4.28 -22.56
C SER A 2 9.44 3.97 -22.80
N ALA A 3 10.34 4.82 -22.31
CA ALA A 3 11.77 4.51 -22.32
C ALA A 3 12.01 3.23 -21.52
N SER A 4 12.89 2.36 -22.04
CA SER A 4 13.45 1.27 -21.26
C SER A 4 14.31 1.83 -20.14
N LEU A 5 14.43 1.06 -19.05
CA LEU A 5 15.31 1.40 -17.94
C LEU A 5 16.73 1.70 -18.46
N ALA A 6 17.17 0.96 -19.48
CA ALA A 6 18.49 1.06 -20.07
C ALA A 6 18.41 1.56 -21.53
N PRO A 7 19.10 2.64 -21.90
CA PRO A 7 19.00 3.23 -23.23
C PRO A 7 19.44 2.27 -24.36
N GLU A 8 20.34 1.33 -24.06
CA GLU A 8 20.82 0.28 -24.95
C GLU A 8 19.76 -0.77 -25.30
N CYS A 9 18.72 -0.93 -24.47
CA CYS A 9 17.64 -1.90 -24.69
C CYS A 9 16.38 -1.27 -25.32
N ASN A 10 16.41 0.01 -25.67
CA ASN A 10 15.23 0.73 -26.18
C ASN A 10 14.73 0.18 -27.52
N GLU A 11 15.63 -0.13 -28.46
CA GLU A 11 15.25 -0.63 -29.78
C GLU A 11 14.52 -1.98 -29.70
N VAL A 12 15.06 -2.90 -28.87
CA VAL A 12 14.47 -4.23 -28.69
C VAL A 12 13.14 -4.15 -27.95
N LYS A 13 13.03 -3.22 -26.97
CA LYS A 13 11.78 -2.95 -26.26
C LYS A 13 10.69 -2.43 -27.20
N GLU A 14 11.00 -1.51 -28.08
CA GLU A 14 10.02 -0.94 -29.02
C GLU A 14 9.45 -2.01 -29.97
N ARG A 15 10.29 -2.91 -30.48
CA ARG A 15 9.86 -4.04 -31.29
C ARG A 15 8.96 -5.01 -30.49
N TYR A 16 9.33 -5.32 -29.25
CA TYR A 16 8.53 -6.17 -28.37
C TYR A 16 7.18 -5.53 -27.99
N ASP A 17 7.18 -4.28 -27.53
CA ASP A 17 5.99 -3.56 -27.09
C ASP A 17 4.98 -3.42 -28.25
N SER A 18 5.45 -3.13 -29.47
CA SER A 18 4.60 -3.05 -30.66
C SER A 18 3.91 -4.38 -30.98
N CYS A 19 4.66 -5.49 -30.90
CA CYS A 19 4.12 -6.84 -31.09
C CYS A 19 3.12 -7.19 -29.98
N PHE A 20 3.49 -6.95 -28.72
CA PHE A 20 2.70 -7.27 -27.55
C PHE A 20 1.37 -6.50 -27.53
N LEU A 21 1.35 -5.20 -27.84
CA LEU A 21 0.13 -4.40 -27.85
C LEU A 21 -0.88 -4.89 -28.90
N LYS A 22 -0.39 -5.30 -30.08
CA LYS A 22 -1.24 -5.89 -31.13
C LYS A 22 -1.80 -7.24 -30.69
N TRP A 23 -0.94 -8.13 -30.17
CA TRP A 23 -1.37 -9.42 -29.66
C TRP A 23 -2.34 -9.30 -28.48
N TYR A 24 -2.08 -8.39 -27.54
CA TYR A 24 -2.91 -8.15 -26.37
C TYR A 24 -4.32 -7.71 -26.74
N SER A 25 -4.43 -6.74 -27.65
CA SER A 25 -5.73 -6.21 -28.09
C SER A 25 -6.51 -7.17 -28.99
N GLU A 26 -5.84 -7.87 -29.91
CA GLU A 26 -6.51 -8.69 -30.92
C GLU A 26 -6.73 -10.14 -30.49
N LYS A 27 -5.83 -10.71 -29.68
CA LYS A 27 -5.81 -12.13 -29.30
C LYS A 27 -6.20 -12.31 -27.84
N TYR A 28 -5.49 -11.65 -26.92
CA TYR A 28 -5.69 -11.86 -25.48
C TYR A 28 -7.07 -11.38 -25.02
N LEU A 29 -7.42 -10.11 -25.29
CA LEU A 29 -8.73 -9.55 -24.92
C LEU A 29 -9.91 -10.21 -25.63
N ARG A 30 -9.68 -10.92 -26.75
CA ARG A 30 -10.71 -11.65 -27.49
C ARG A 30 -10.78 -13.15 -27.17
N GLY A 31 -9.99 -13.62 -26.19
CA GLY A 31 -9.98 -15.01 -25.77
C GLY A 31 -9.36 -16.00 -26.76
N LYS A 32 -8.55 -15.52 -27.73
CA LYS A 32 -7.83 -16.32 -28.73
C LYS A 32 -6.32 -16.41 -28.44
N GLY A 33 -5.88 -16.05 -27.24
CA GLY A 33 -4.49 -15.84 -26.85
C GLY A 33 -3.73 -17.11 -26.44
N THR A 34 -3.73 -18.16 -27.28
CA THR A 34 -2.96 -19.40 -27.01
C THR A 34 -1.61 -19.43 -27.73
N THR A 35 -1.36 -18.50 -28.65
CA THR A 35 -0.14 -18.50 -29.50
C THR A 35 0.76 -17.31 -29.15
N ASP A 36 1.95 -17.59 -28.63
CA ASP A 36 2.95 -16.59 -28.24
C ASP A 36 3.81 -16.17 -29.44
N GLU A 37 3.28 -15.30 -30.29
CA GLU A 37 3.99 -14.80 -31.49
C GLU A 37 5.12 -13.80 -31.18
N CYS A 38 5.12 -13.24 -29.96
CA CYS A 38 6.11 -12.25 -29.51
C CYS A 38 7.21 -12.83 -28.60
N GLU A 39 7.27 -14.16 -28.43
CA GLU A 39 8.21 -14.81 -27.49
C GLU A 39 9.68 -14.56 -27.85
N SER A 40 10.03 -14.58 -29.13
CA SER A 40 11.39 -14.33 -29.61
C SER A 40 11.86 -12.91 -29.26
N LEU A 41 11.03 -11.92 -29.54
CA LEU A 41 11.28 -10.50 -29.20
C LEU A 41 11.38 -10.29 -27.69
N PHE A 42 10.58 -11.02 -26.91
CA PHE A 42 10.64 -10.97 -25.45
C PHE A 42 11.94 -11.54 -24.90
N LYS A 43 12.43 -12.67 -25.44
CA LYS A 43 13.69 -13.29 -25.01
C LYS A 43 14.86 -12.33 -25.18
N ASP A 44 14.92 -11.62 -26.31
CA ASP A 44 16.00 -10.69 -26.59
C ASP A 44 15.92 -9.44 -25.71
N TYR A 45 14.73 -8.90 -25.51
CA TYR A 45 14.51 -7.82 -24.56
C TYR A 45 14.88 -8.23 -23.12
N ARG A 46 14.45 -9.41 -22.67
CA ARG A 46 14.74 -9.95 -21.34
C ARG A 46 16.25 -10.11 -21.10
N LYS A 47 16.98 -10.65 -22.08
CA LYS A 47 18.45 -10.79 -21.98
C LYS A 47 19.13 -9.43 -21.79
N CYS A 48 18.74 -8.44 -22.60
CA CYS A 48 19.27 -7.08 -22.49
C CYS A 48 18.95 -6.46 -21.12
N LEU A 49 17.70 -6.61 -20.67
CA LEU A 49 17.24 -6.08 -19.39
C LEU A 49 17.97 -6.71 -18.19
N THR A 50 18.20 -8.01 -18.19
CA THR A 50 18.92 -8.71 -17.11
C THR A 50 20.36 -8.22 -16.97
N GLY A 51 21.03 -7.91 -18.09
CA GLY A 51 22.35 -7.28 -18.06
C GLY A 51 22.31 -5.92 -17.35
N ALA A 52 21.42 -5.03 -17.79
CA ALA A 52 21.29 -3.69 -17.24
C ALA A 52 20.82 -3.66 -15.77
N LEU A 53 19.96 -4.59 -15.35
CA LEU A 53 19.48 -4.69 -13.97
C LEU A 53 20.59 -5.09 -13.00
N LYS A 54 21.53 -5.94 -13.46
CA LYS A 54 22.68 -6.39 -12.66
C LYS A 54 23.67 -5.26 -12.41
N GLU A 55 23.95 -4.44 -13.42
CA GLU A 55 24.86 -3.28 -13.27
C GLU A 55 24.33 -2.23 -12.29
N ARG A 56 23.00 -2.10 -12.18
CA ARG A 56 22.36 -1.14 -11.26
C ARG A 56 22.12 -1.70 -9.87
N GLY A 57 22.44 -2.97 -9.62
CA GLY A 57 22.21 -3.63 -8.33
C GLY A 57 20.73 -3.86 -7.98
N ILE A 58 19.83 -3.74 -8.96
CA ILE A 58 18.38 -3.93 -8.76
C ILE A 58 18.03 -5.42 -8.72
N ASP A 59 18.89 -6.26 -9.31
CA ASP A 59 18.71 -7.72 -9.42
C ASP A 59 18.41 -8.39 -8.07
N LYS A 60 19.18 -8.06 -7.01
CA LYS A 60 18.97 -8.62 -5.67
C LYS A 60 17.61 -8.23 -5.08
N MET A 61 17.23 -6.95 -5.16
CA MET A 61 15.94 -6.50 -4.62
C MET A 61 14.76 -7.05 -5.41
N LEU A 62 14.94 -7.27 -6.71
CA LEU A 62 13.91 -7.84 -7.58
C LEU A 62 13.68 -9.32 -7.29
N GLU A 63 14.75 -10.10 -7.08
CA GLU A 63 14.65 -11.51 -6.69
C GLU A 63 14.08 -11.65 -5.28
N ASP A 64 14.57 -10.86 -4.31
CA ASP A 64 14.04 -10.86 -2.94
C ASP A 64 12.52 -10.58 -2.94
N ALA A 65 12.07 -9.57 -3.71
CA ALA A 65 10.64 -9.26 -3.84
C ALA A 65 9.83 -10.38 -4.51
N ARG A 66 10.41 -11.13 -5.45
CA ARG A 66 9.75 -12.29 -6.07
C ARG A 66 9.64 -13.46 -5.10
N GLU A 67 10.66 -13.70 -4.29
CA GLU A 67 10.65 -14.79 -3.32
C GLU A 67 9.67 -14.53 -2.18
N ASP A 68 9.61 -13.30 -1.68
CA ASP A 68 8.69 -12.88 -0.61
C ASP A 68 7.21 -13.12 -1.00
N HIS A 69 6.87 -12.99 -2.28
CA HIS A 69 5.52 -13.22 -2.78
C HIS A 69 5.26 -14.66 -3.27
N ARG A 70 6.29 -15.52 -3.36
CA ARG A 70 6.18 -16.86 -3.95
C ARG A 70 5.12 -17.74 -3.28
N GLU A 71 5.05 -17.73 -1.95
CA GLU A 71 4.05 -18.51 -1.21
C GLU A 71 2.63 -17.92 -1.35
N ASN A 72 2.52 -16.58 -1.34
CA ASN A 72 1.25 -15.89 -1.55
C ASN A 72 0.69 -16.19 -2.95
N ASP A 73 1.53 -16.11 -3.97
CA ASP A 73 1.20 -16.42 -5.35
C ASP A 73 0.85 -17.89 -5.53
N ALA A 74 1.61 -18.81 -4.91
CA ALA A 74 1.30 -20.24 -4.95
C ALA A 74 -0.07 -20.56 -4.33
N VAL A 75 -0.44 -19.87 -3.25
CA VAL A 75 -1.77 -20.00 -2.64
C VAL A 75 -2.85 -19.39 -3.53
N ASN A 76 -2.62 -18.22 -4.12
CA ASN A 76 -3.58 -17.55 -5.00
C ASN A 76 -3.79 -18.29 -6.33
N LEU A 77 -2.73 -18.87 -6.90
CA LEU A 77 -2.78 -19.69 -8.12
C LEU A 77 -3.40 -21.08 -7.89
N ARG A 78 -3.37 -21.59 -6.65
CA ARG A 78 -4.08 -22.82 -6.26
C ARG A 78 -5.56 -22.62 -5.94
N ARG A 79 -6.04 -21.37 -5.81
CA ARG A 79 -7.48 -21.15 -5.67
C ARG A 79 -8.14 -21.39 -7.04
N PRO A 80 -9.00 -22.41 -7.20
CA PRO A 80 -9.83 -22.47 -8.39
C PRO A 80 -10.63 -21.17 -8.46
N TYR A 81 -10.69 -20.62 -9.67
CA TYR A 81 -11.37 -19.37 -10.04
C TYR A 81 -12.91 -19.48 -9.84
N TYR A 82 -13.37 -19.70 -8.61
CA TYR A 82 -14.75 -19.46 -8.21
C TYR A 82 -14.73 -18.34 -7.17
N ASN A 83 -14.60 -17.11 -7.67
CA ASN A 83 -15.25 -15.91 -7.13
C ASN A 83 -14.82 -14.68 -7.95
N TYR A 84 -15.31 -14.61 -9.17
CA TYR A 84 -15.53 -13.34 -9.85
C TYR A 84 -16.92 -13.40 -10.47
N GLN A 85 -17.94 -13.15 -9.66
CA GLN A 85 -19.31 -13.00 -10.13
C GLN A 85 -19.54 -11.49 -10.31
N PRO A 86 -19.82 -11.00 -11.53
CA PRO A 86 -20.08 -9.58 -11.75
C PRO A 86 -21.43 -9.25 -11.12
N GLN A 87 -21.42 -8.43 -10.07
CA GLN A 87 -22.64 -7.93 -9.45
C GLN A 87 -23.19 -6.78 -10.30
N HIS A 88 -24.09 -7.11 -11.21
CA HIS A 88 -25.08 -6.17 -11.75
C HIS A 88 -26.47 -6.53 -11.20
N PRO A 89 -27.35 -5.54 -10.97
CA PRO A 89 -28.34 -5.59 -9.90
C PRO A 89 -29.72 -5.98 -10.41
N SER A 90 -30.26 -7.11 -9.94
CA SER A 90 -31.70 -7.38 -9.89
C SER A 90 -31.99 -8.80 -9.39
N GLN A 91 -32.23 -8.98 -8.09
CA GLN A 91 -33.51 -9.52 -7.61
C GLN A 91 -33.55 -9.68 -6.09
N LEU A 92 -34.70 -9.30 -5.59
CA LEU A 92 -35.18 -9.24 -4.22
C LEU A 92 -35.90 -10.57 -3.89
N SER A 93 -35.59 -11.19 -2.74
CA SER A 93 -36.49 -12.05 -1.91
C SER A 93 -35.62 -12.72 -0.83
N PHE A 94 -35.55 -12.22 0.40
CA PHE A 94 -36.51 -12.44 1.50
C PHE A 94 -36.76 -13.93 1.81
N ILE A 95 -36.23 -14.38 2.96
CA ILE A 95 -36.75 -15.31 4.00
C ILE A 95 -35.64 -15.29 5.09
N GLU A 96 -35.81 -14.52 6.18
CA GLU A 96 -36.26 -14.97 7.51
C GLU A 96 -35.50 -16.16 8.11
N VAL A 97 -35.20 -16.30 9.40
CA VAL A 97 -35.14 -15.48 10.63
C VAL A 97 -34.81 -16.54 11.71
N THR A 98 -34.04 -16.18 12.75
CA THR A 98 -33.78 -16.97 13.99
C THR A 98 -32.95 -18.26 13.81
N SER A 99 -31.96 -18.64 14.62
CA SER A 99 -31.78 -18.54 16.08
C SER A 99 -30.32 -18.94 16.45
N PRO A 100 -29.87 -18.75 17.71
CA PRO A 100 -28.49 -18.55 18.11
C PRO A 100 -27.85 -19.77 18.79
N THR A 101 -26.66 -20.19 18.39
CA THR A 101 -25.72 -20.93 19.26
C THR A 101 -24.28 -20.71 18.80
N SER A 102 -23.61 -19.76 19.46
CA SER A 102 -22.15 -19.63 19.44
C SER A 102 -21.52 -20.93 19.98
N PRO A 103 -20.39 -21.37 19.43
CA PRO A 103 -19.23 -21.47 20.30
C PRO A 103 -18.18 -20.42 19.94
N TRP A 104 -17.90 -19.55 20.90
CA TRP A 104 -16.87 -18.52 20.84
C TRP A 104 -15.50 -19.18 20.65
N ILE A 105 -15.04 -19.28 19.41
CA ILE A 105 -13.63 -19.45 19.12
C ILE A 105 -12.94 -18.18 19.65
N PRO A 106 -12.02 -18.27 20.61
CA PRO A 106 -11.21 -17.12 20.96
C PRO A 106 -10.29 -16.87 19.77
N ARG A 107 -10.73 -16.03 18.82
CA ARG A 107 -9.78 -15.29 17.99
C ARG A 107 -8.96 -14.49 18.99
N LYS A 108 -7.79 -15.01 19.36
CA LYS A 108 -6.69 -14.18 19.83
C LYS A 108 -6.52 -13.12 18.74
N ARG A 109 -7.14 -11.97 18.96
CA ARG A 109 -6.87 -10.75 18.22
C ARG A 109 -5.49 -10.35 18.72
N PHE A 110 -4.46 -11.01 18.20
CA PHE A 110 -3.11 -10.50 18.23
C PHE A 110 -3.21 -9.20 17.42
N MET A 111 -3.43 -8.10 18.14
CA MET A 111 -3.54 -6.78 17.57
C MET A 111 -2.20 -6.48 16.90
N HIS A 112 -2.29 -6.61 15.59
CA HIS A 112 -1.32 -6.41 14.55
C HIS A 112 -0.27 -5.33 14.82
N PRO A 113 1.02 -5.57 14.51
CA PRO A 113 1.99 -4.49 14.26
C PRO A 113 1.52 -3.52 13.14
N PHE A 114 0.53 -3.93 12.34
CA PHE A 114 -0.16 -3.07 11.37
C PHE A 114 -0.94 -1.91 12.02
N SER A 115 -1.44 -2.00 13.26
CA SER A 115 -2.17 -0.88 13.86
C SER A 115 -1.24 0.27 14.20
N ILE A 116 -0.03 -0.03 14.68
CA ILE A 116 0.98 1.00 15.01
C ILE A 116 1.55 1.58 13.73
N LEU A 117 1.88 0.73 12.75
CA LEU A 117 2.41 1.18 11.46
C LEU A 117 1.41 2.05 10.69
N THR A 118 0.13 1.66 10.64
CA THR A 118 -0.90 2.46 9.99
C THR A 118 -1.13 3.78 10.72
N LEU A 119 -1.23 3.78 12.05
CA LEU A 119 -1.33 5.02 12.82
C LEU A 119 -0.12 5.93 12.59
N ALA A 120 1.10 5.39 12.54
CA ALA A 120 2.31 6.17 12.26
C ALA A 120 2.28 6.79 10.85
N ILE A 121 1.86 6.04 9.83
CA ILE A 121 1.71 6.56 8.45
C ILE A 121 0.62 7.64 8.39
N PHE A 122 -0.52 7.43 9.05
CA PHE A 122 -1.59 8.44 9.10
C PHE A 122 -1.16 9.70 9.84
N VAL A 123 -0.46 9.59 10.97
CA VAL A 123 0.07 10.73 11.73
C VAL A 123 1.13 11.47 10.92
N ALA A 124 2.07 10.75 10.30
CA ALA A 124 3.07 11.36 9.41
C ALA A 124 2.42 12.07 8.22
N GLY A 125 1.44 11.44 7.57
CA GLY A 125 0.67 12.03 6.48
C GLY A 125 -0.09 13.29 6.90
N TYR A 126 -0.77 13.25 8.05
CA TYR A 126 -1.49 14.40 8.60
C TYR A 126 -0.56 15.57 8.95
N ILE A 127 0.59 15.27 9.55
CA ILE A 127 1.63 16.27 9.83
C ILE A 127 2.12 16.88 8.51
N THR A 128 2.42 16.09 7.48
CA THR A 128 2.85 16.61 6.17
C THR A 128 1.79 17.46 5.47
N ALA A 129 0.51 17.07 5.54
CA ALA A 129 -0.59 17.82 4.92
C ALA A 129 -0.93 19.11 5.67
N ARG A 130 -0.63 19.19 6.97
CA ARG A 130 -0.94 20.33 7.83
C ARG A 130 0.29 20.89 8.55
N TRP A 131 1.43 20.86 7.88
CA TRP A 131 2.73 21.25 8.43
C TRP A 131 2.73 22.71 8.94
N ASP A 132 1.97 23.59 8.27
CA ASP A 132 1.79 25.01 8.64
C ASP A 132 1.10 25.22 10.01
N LEU A 133 0.20 24.31 10.40
CA LEU A 133 -0.44 24.36 11.73
C LEU A 133 0.51 23.86 12.80
N VAL A 134 1.29 22.82 12.49
CA VAL A 134 2.24 22.19 13.42
C VAL A 134 3.36 23.16 13.76
N THR A 135 3.92 23.87 12.77
CA THR A 135 4.95 24.88 12.99
C THR A 135 4.43 26.04 13.84
N ARG A 136 3.23 26.56 13.55
CA ARG A 136 2.62 27.61 14.37
C ARG A 136 2.38 27.18 15.81
N LEU A 137 1.98 25.93 16.03
CA LEU A 137 1.73 25.39 17.37
C LEU A 137 3.05 25.17 18.14
N TYR A 138 4.12 24.78 17.44
CA TYR A 138 5.45 24.63 18.00
C TYR A 138 6.06 26.00 18.42
N GLU A 139 5.94 27.01 17.56
CA GLU A 139 6.35 28.39 17.89
C GLU A 139 5.56 28.95 19.09
N LEU A 140 4.24 28.70 19.15
CA LEU A 140 3.41 29.05 20.31
C LEU A 140 3.86 28.35 21.59
N ALA A 141 4.25 27.08 21.49
CA ALA A 141 4.71 26.29 22.63
C ALA A 141 6.07 26.79 23.15
N ILE A 142 7.02 27.09 22.26
CA ILE A 142 8.32 27.66 22.62
C ILE A 142 8.13 29.04 23.24
N PHE A 143 7.33 29.90 22.62
CA PHE A 143 7.04 31.23 23.16
C PHE A 143 6.38 31.16 24.55
N ALA A 144 5.43 30.24 24.75
CA ALA A 144 4.78 30.05 26.05
C ALA A 144 5.74 29.54 27.14
N TRP A 145 6.75 28.74 26.75
CA TRP A 145 7.80 28.26 27.62
C TRP A 145 8.81 29.37 27.97
N ASP A 146 9.34 30.07 26.97
CA ASP A 146 10.36 31.12 27.15
C ASP A 146 9.82 32.37 27.84
N HIS A 147 8.56 32.76 27.58
CA HIS A 147 7.93 33.90 28.26
C HIS A 147 7.38 33.54 29.65
N GLY A 148 7.53 32.28 30.09
CA GLY A 148 7.21 31.82 31.44
C GLY A 148 5.73 31.95 31.81
N VAL A 149 4.84 32.09 30.82
CA VAL A 149 3.40 32.29 31.02
C VAL A 149 2.80 31.04 31.68
N VAL A 150 3.21 29.85 31.24
CA VAL A 150 2.77 28.57 31.80
C VAL A 150 3.16 28.45 33.27
N ALA A 151 4.38 28.86 33.64
CA ALA A 151 4.85 28.83 35.02
C ALA A 151 4.08 29.81 35.92
N ARG A 152 3.73 31.01 35.42
CA ARG A 152 2.91 31.99 36.17
C ARG A 152 1.48 31.51 36.36
N THR A 153 0.85 30.94 35.33
CA THR A 153 -0.52 30.40 35.41
C THR A 153 -0.59 29.17 36.32
N LEU A 154 0.38 28.25 36.23
CA LEU A 154 0.45 27.08 37.13
C LEU A 154 0.65 27.49 38.58
N LYS A 155 1.48 28.51 38.83
CA LYS A 155 1.71 29.02 40.19
C LYS A 155 0.45 29.69 40.76
N GLY A 156 -0.27 30.47 39.95
CA GLY A 156 -1.57 31.02 40.33
C GLY A 156 -2.62 29.94 40.61
N PHE A 157 -2.69 28.91 39.76
CA PHE A 157 -3.62 27.79 39.93
C PHE A 157 -3.30 26.97 41.19
N ALA A 158 -2.02 26.72 41.48
CA ALA A 158 -1.60 26.03 42.70
C ALA A 158 -2.01 26.82 43.96
N ILE A 159 -1.82 28.13 43.96
CA ILE A 159 -2.25 29.01 45.07
C ILE A 159 -3.77 28.92 45.24
N LEU A 160 -4.55 29.06 44.16
CA LEU A 160 -6.01 28.96 44.21
C LEU A 160 -6.50 27.59 44.69
N SER A 161 -5.87 26.51 44.24
CA SER A 161 -6.21 25.15 44.69
C SER A 161 -5.94 24.95 46.19
N SER A 162 -4.86 25.53 46.72
CA SER A 162 -4.53 25.44 48.14
C SER A 162 -5.51 26.24 49.01
N SER A 163 -5.97 27.41 48.53
CA SER A 163 -7.00 28.19 49.22
C SER A 163 -8.39 27.55 49.19
N SER A 164 -8.75 26.86 48.10
CA SER A 164 -10.03 26.11 48.04
C SER A 164 -10.00 24.80 48.83
N PHE A 165 -8.82 24.25 49.14
CA PHE A 165 -8.70 23.00 49.89
C PHE A 165 -8.59 23.20 51.42
N TYR A 166 -8.32 24.43 51.88
CA TYR A 166 -8.17 24.77 53.30
C TYR A 166 -9.39 25.49 53.91
N SER A 167 -10.48 25.63 53.13
CA SER A 167 -11.76 26.21 53.58
C SER A 167 -12.86 25.16 53.66
#